data_AF-A0A534H5S0-F1
#
_entry.id   AF-A0A534H5S0-F1
#
_cell.length_a   1.000
_cell.length_b   1.000
_cell.length_c   1.000
_cell.angle_alpha   90.00
_cell.angle_beta   90.00
_cell.angle_gamma   90.00
#
_symmetry.space_group_name_H-M   'P 1'
#
loop_
_entity.id
_entity.type
_entity.pdbx_description
1 polymer ?
#
loop_
_entity_poly.entity_id
_entity_poly.type
_entity_poly.pdbx_seq_one_letter_code
_entity_poly.pdbx_strand_id
1 'polypeptide(L)'
;MICAKLAPLALGAAAASCFPAAQADSGWSQLNMPRGVTEISRKIYDLHMEIFWVCVAIAVVVFGAMIWSIITYSRSRGAIPDGTLVHNTKVEFIWTVVPVIILIAMA
;
A
#
# COMPACT_ATOMS: atom_id res chain seq x y z
N MET A 1 -38.81 60.19 -8.87
CA MET A 1 -39.15 58.89 -8.25
C MET A 1 -37.97 57.96 -8.53
N ILE A 2 -37.51 57.15 -7.56
CA ILE A 2 -36.32 56.27 -7.60
C ILE A 2 -35.04 56.96 -7.09
N CYS A 3 -34.72 56.78 -5.80
CA CYS A 3 -33.33 56.75 -5.28
C CYS A 3 -33.25 56.29 -3.80
N ALA A 4 -34.35 55.88 -3.17
CA ALA A 4 -34.40 55.47 -1.76
C ALA A 4 -34.18 53.94 -1.53
N LYS A 5 -33.19 53.31 -2.17
CA LYS A 5 -32.94 51.84 -2.02
C LYS A 5 -31.46 51.43 -1.98
N LEU A 6 -30.61 52.16 -1.25
CA LEU A 6 -29.18 51.78 -1.09
C LEU A 6 -28.78 51.46 0.36
N ALA A 7 -29.75 51.23 1.25
CA ALA A 7 -29.49 51.11 2.69
C ALA A 7 -29.22 49.69 3.27
N PRO A 8 -29.46 48.53 2.62
CA PRO A 8 -29.11 47.24 3.25
C PRO A 8 -28.10 46.46 2.41
N LEU A 9 -26.91 47.01 2.17
CA LEU A 9 -25.81 46.24 1.56
C LEU A 9 -24.51 46.32 2.39
N ALA A 10 -24.62 46.64 3.68
CA ALA A 10 -23.47 46.69 4.59
C ALA A 10 -23.50 45.60 5.67
N LEU A 11 -24.48 44.69 5.66
CA LEU A 11 -24.67 43.68 6.70
C LEU A 11 -24.34 42.23 6.27
N GLY A 12 -23.81 42.03 5.05
CA GLY A 12 -23.55 40.68 4.50
C GLY A 12 -22.12 40.16 4.66
N ALA A 13 -21.15 41.01 5.02
CA ALA A 13 -19.72 40.65 4.97
C ALA A 13 -19.18 39.97 6.24
N ALA A 14 -19.95 39.96 7.35
CA ALA A 14 -19.49 39.40 8.63
C ALA A 14 -19.78 37.88 8.80
N ALA A 15 -20.48 37.25 7.85
CA ALA A 15 -20.86 35.83 7.96
C ALA A 15 -19.81 34.85 7.38
N ALA A 16 -18.76 35.32 6.72
CA ALA A 16 -17.78 34.48 6.05
C ALA A 16 -16.68 33.90 6.97
N SER A 17 -16.57 34.39 8.21
CA SER A 17 -15.51 34.01 9.16
C SER A 17 -15.86 32.81 10.06
N CYS A 18 -17.05 32.21 9.93
CA CYS A 18 -17.52 31.15 10.82
C CYS A 18 -17.58 29.76 10.16
N PHE A 19 -16.97 29.58 8.98
CA PHE A 19 -16.75 28.24 8.46
C PHE A 19 -15.43 27.71 9.04
N PRO A 20 -15.44 26.65 9.88
CA PRO A 20 -14.21 25.93 10.12
C PRO A 20 -13.70 25.51 8.75
N ALA A 21 -12.49 25.91 8.40
CA ALA A 21 -11.83 25.37 7.23
C ALA A 21 -11.92 23.85 7.38
N ALA A 22 -12.70 23.18 6.54
CA ALA A 22 -12.72 21.73 6.53
C ALA A 22 -11.30 21.30 6.15
N GLN A 23 -10.48 20.92 7.13
CA GLN A 23 -9.26 20.20 6.83
C GLN A 23 -9.69 18.92 6.12
N ALA A 24 -9.54 18.91 4.80
CA ALA A 24 -9.59 17.68 4.03
C ALA A 24 -8.40 16.85 4.48
N ASP A 25 -8.62 15.98 5.47
CA ASP A 25 -7.67 14.91 5.77
C ASP A 25 -7.61 14.05 4.51
N SER A 26 -6.40 13.75 4.06
CA SER A 26 -6.16 13.08 2.79
C SER A 26 -6.49 11.58 2.87
N GLY A 27 -7.03 11.12 4.00
CA GLY A 27 -7.54 9.76 4.19
C GLY A 27 -6.44 8.70 4.29
N TRP A 28 -5.15 9.08 4.25
CA TRP A 28 -4.02 8.14 4.35
C TRP A 28 -4.05 7.34 5.65
N SER A 29 -4.50 7.95 6.74
CA SER A 29 -4.68 7.31 8.05
C SER A 29 -5.77 6.22 8.03
N GLN A 30 -6.65 6.22 7.02
CA GLN A 30 -7.80 5.32 6.89
C GLN A 30 -7.56 4.14 5.93
N LEU A 31 -6.39 4.08 5.28
CA LEU A 31 -6.03 2.98 4.37
C LEU A 31 -5.70 1.67 5.13
N ASN A 32 -5.33 1.79 6.40
CA ASN A 32 -5.06 0.65 7.26
C ASN A 32 -6.28 0.33 8.15
N MET A 33 -6.31 -0.89 8.70
CA MET A 33 -7.29 -1.26 9.72
C MET A 33 -7.19 -0.32 10.94
N PRO A 34 -8.31 0.12 11.54
CA PRO A 34 -8.26 0.92 12.75
C PRO A 34 -7.68 0.12 13.93
N ARG A 35 -6.91 0.78 14.81
CA ARG A 35 -6.50 0.19 16.08
C ARG A 35 -7.70 0.09 17.01
N GLY A 36 -8.11 -1.13 17.36
CA GLY A 36 -9.23 -1.31 18.28
C GLY A 36 -8.90 -0.98 19.73
N VAL A 37 -9.96 -0.69 20.49
CA VAL A 37 -9.89 -0.27 21.90
C VAL A 37 -9.74 -1.44 22.87
N THR A 38 -10.01 -2.66 22.42
CA THR A 38 -9.86 -3.90 23.22
C THR A 38 -8.45 -4.48 23.11
N GLU A 39 -8.03 -5.24 24.12
CA GLU A 39 -6.70 -5.87 24.12
C GLU A 39 -6.54 -6.86 22.96
N ILE A 40 -7.56 -7.66 22.68
CA ILE A 40 -7.56 -8.63 21.57
C ILE A 40 -7.43 -7.92 20.23
N SER A 41 -8.13 -6.81 20.03
CA SER A 41 -8.04 -6.07 18.76
C SER A 41 -6.67 -5.42 18.56
N ARG A 42 -5.98 -4.99 19.63
CA ARG A 42 -4.59 -4.52 19.52
C ARG A 42 -3.66 -5.65 19.08
N LYS A 43 -3.79 -6.85 19.67
CA LYS A 43 -3.01 -8.03 19.27
C LYS A 43 -3.21 -8.37 17.79
N ILE A 44 -4.47 -8.38 17.31
CA ILE A 44 -4.78 -8.63 15.90
C ILE A 44 -4.18 -7.55 14.99
N TYR A 45 -4.24 -6.28 15.40
CA TYR A 45 -3.62 -5.19 14.63
C TYR A 45 -2.11 -5.37 14.50
N ASP A 46 -1.43 -5.72 15.60
CA ASP A 46 0.02 -5.91 15.60
C ASP A 46 0.41 -7.11 14.71
N LEU A 47 -0.32 -8.23 14.79
CA LEU A 47 -0.14 -9.39 13.91
C LEU A 47 -0.40 -9.04 12.43
N HIS A 48 -1.43 -8.24 12.15
CA HIS A 48 -1.71 -7.77 10.80
C HIS A 48 -0.55 -6.94 10.24
N MET A 49 0.02 -6.05 11.05
CA MET A 49 1.14 -5.22 10.61
C MET A 49 2.41 -6.04 10.40
N GLU A 50 2.64 -7.06 11.22
CA GLU A 50 3.77 -7.99 11.07
C GLU A 50 3.68 -8.79 9.76
N ILE A 51 2.56 -9.47 9.52
CA ILE A 51 2.39 -10.27 8.29
C ILE A 51 2.40 -9.39 7.04
N PHE A 52 1.86 -8.17 7.13
CA PHE A 52 1.93 -7.20 6.03
C PHE A 52 3.38 -6.89 5.64
N TRP A 53 4.26 -6.64 6.62
CA TRP A 53 5.67 -6.41 6.34
C TRP A 53 6.39 -7.63 5.77
N VAL A 54 6.04 -8.84 6.21
CA VAL A 54 6.54 -10.08 5.62
C VAL A 54 6.12 -10.20 4.15
N CYS A 55 4.85 -9.91 3.83
CA CYS A 55 4.35 -9.88 2.46
C CYS A 55 5.08 -8.85 1.59
N VAL A 56 5.36 -7.65 2.12
CA VAL A 56 6.15 -6.63 1.40
C VAL A 56 7.57 -7.12 1.13
N ALA A 57 8.23 -7.76 2.09
CA ALA A 57 9.56 -8.31 1.89
C ALA A 57 9.58 -9.39 0.79
N ILE A 58 8.62 -10.31 0.79
CA ILE A 58 8.48 -11.33 -0.25
C ILE A 58 8.19 -10.68 -1.61
N ALA A 59 7.32 -9.68 -1.66
CA ALA A 59 7.01 -8.94 -2.87
C ALA A 59 8.28 -8.32 -3.46
N VAL A 60 9.11 -7.66 -2.66
CA VAL A 60 10.38 -7.08 -3.13
C VAL A 60 11.29 -8.15 -3.75
N VAL A 61 11.41 -9.32 -3.12
CA VAL A 61 12.23 -10.43 -3.65
C VAL A 61 11.66 -10.92 -4.99
N VAL A 62 10.36 -11.17 -5.07
CA VAL A 62 9.70 -11.69 -6.29
C VAL A 62 9.74 -10.66 -7.43
N PHE A 63 9.33 -9.42 -7.16
CA PHE A 63 9.38 -8.35 -8.15
C PHE A 63 10.81 -8.06 -8.59
N GLY A 64 11.78 -8.12 -7.67
CA GLY A 64 13.20 -7.99 -7.99
C GLY A 64 13.68 -9.09 -8.94
N ALA A 65 13.38 -10.36 -8.64
CA ALA A 65 13.73 -11.49 -9.51
C ALA A 65 13.07 -11.38 -10.89
N MET A 66 11.81 -10.94 -10.94
CA MET A 66 11.08 -10.73 -12.20
C MET A 66 11.69 -9.60 -13.03
N ILE A 67 11.95 -8.43 -12.43
CA ILE A 67 12.59 -7.29 -13.10
C ILE A 67 13.97 -7.71 -13.64
N TRP A 68 14.76 -8.40 -12.83
CA TRP A 68 16.06 -8.93 -13.24
C TRP A 68 15.93 -9.87 -14.44
N SER A 69 14.93 -10.76 -14.42
CA SER A 69 14.69 -11.72 -15.50
C SER A 69 14.30 -11.02 -16.80
N ILE A 70 13.43 -10.01 -16.74
CA ILE A 70 13.00 -9.24 -17.90
C ILE A 70 14.19 -8.49 -18.53
N ILE A 71 15.01 -7.82 -17.72
CA ILE A 71 16.14 -7.03 -18.23
C ILE A 71 17.23 -7.97 -18.79
N THR A 72 17.51 -9.07 -18.09
CA THR A 72 18.62 -9.98 -18.43
C THR A 72 18.30 -10.84 -19.66
N TYR A 73 17.10 -11.43 -19.71
CA TYR A 73 16.68 -12.37 -20.75
C TYR A 73 15.77 -11.75 -21.82
N SER A 74 15.80 -10.42 -21.94
CA SER A 74 15.04 -9.73 -23.00
C SER A 74 15.55 -10.11 -24.39
N ARG A 75 14.60 -10.35 -25.32
CA ARG A 75 14.89 -10.68 -26.72
C ARG A 75 15.73 -9.63 -27.43
N SER A 76 15.61 -8.36 -27.04
CA SER A 76 16.41 -7.24 -27.57
C SER A 76 17.91 -7.38 -27.29
N ARG A 77 18.31 -8.21 -26.32
CA ARG A 77 19.72 -8.47 -25.97
C ARG A 77 20.27 -9.77 -26.57
N GLY A 78 19.53 -10.41 -27.48
CA GLY A 78 19.96 -11.64 -28.14
C GLY A 78 19.90 -12.88 -27.25
N ALA A 79 19.09 -12.86 -26.18
CA ALA A 79 18.90 -14.03 -25.33
C ALA A 79 18.27 -15.18 -26.13
N ILE A 80 18.98 -16.32 -26.19
CA ILE A 80 18.50 -17.56 -26.81
C ILE A 80 17.81 -18.37 -25.71
N PRO A 81 16.53 -18.73 -25.84
CA PRO A 81 15.83 -19.50 -24.82
C PRO A 81 16.44 -20.91 -24.75
N ASP A 82 16.83 -21.32 -23.55
CA ASP A 82 17.23 -22.70 -23.30
C ASP A 82 15.96 -23.56 -23.10
N GLY A 83 15.72 -24.50 -24.01
CA GLY A 83 14.57 -25.41 -23.96
C GLY A 83 14.85 -26.73 -23.25
N THR A 84 16.08 -26.95 -22.78
CA THR A 84 16.49 -28.24 -22.18
C THR A 84 16.20 -28.32 -20.68
N LEU A 85 16.13 -27.16 -20.01
CA LEU A 85 15.95 -27.06 -18.56
C LEU A 85 14.47 -26.98 -18.20
N VAL A 86 13.81 -28.14 -18.11
CA VAL A 86 12.37 -28.23 -17.81
C VAL A 86 12.08 -28.41 -16.31
N HIS A 87 13.01 -29.01 -15.58
CA HIS A 87 12.86 -29.30 -14.15
C HIS A 87 14.19 -29.10 -13.43
N ASN A 88 14.11 -28.60 -12.20
CA ASN A 88 15.27 -28.49 -11.33
C ASN A 88 14.85 -28.71 -9.88
N THR A 89 14.95 -29.97 -9.44
CA THR A 89 14.54 -30.41 -8.11
C THR A 89 15.23 -29.62 -6.99
N LYS A 90 16.45 -29.12 -7.21
CA LYS A 90 17.15 -28.31 -6.19
C LYS A 90 16.47 -26.96 -5.98
N VAL A 91 16.09 -26.29 -7.07
CA VAL A 91 15.42 -24.98 -6.98
C VAL A 91 13.99 -25.18 -6.45
N GLU A 92 13.33 -26.25 -6.87
CA GLU A 92 12.02 -26.69 -6.34
C GLU A 92 12.04 -26.88 -4.83
N PHE A 93 13.06 -27.56 -4.31
CA PHE A 93 13.24 -27.75 -2.88
C PHE A 93 13.49 -26.43 -2.15
N ILE A 94 14.33 -25.54 -2.71
CA ILE A 94 14.66 -24.26 -2.09
C ILE A 94 13.40 -23.39 -1.95
N TRP A 95 12.62 -23.22 -3.02
CA TRP A 95 11.45 -22.36 -2.97
C TRP A 95 10.28 -22.95 -2.18
N THR A 96 10.29 -24.24 -1.84
CA THR A 96 9.26 -24.86 -0.99
C THR A 96 9.65 -24.78 0.48
N VAL A 97 10.93 -25.01 0.81
CA VAL A 97 11.45 -24.91 2.18
C VAL A 97 11.45 -23.47 2.70
N VAL A 98 11.79 -22.49 1.85
CA VAL A 98 11.83 -21.08 2.27
C VAL A 98 10.47 -20.59 2.79
N PRO A 99 9.33 -20.77 2.08
CA PRO A 99 8.01 -20.45 2.62
C PRO A 99 7.67 -21.19 3.92
N VAL A 100 8.06 -22.45 4.06
CA VAL A 100 7.81 -23.22 5.31
C VAL A 100 8.55 -22.60 6.49
N ILE A 101 9.81 -22.23 6.33
CA ILE A 101 10.60 -21.59 7.39
C ILE A 101 9.99 -20.23 7.77
N ILE A 102 9.52 -19.44 6.79
CA ILE A 102 8.87 -18.15 7.04
C ILE A 102 7.61 -18.34 7.91
N LEU A 103 6.79 -19.35 7.61
CA LEU A 103 5.59 -19.64 8.41
C LEU A 103 5.93 -20.08 9.83
N ILE A 104 6.97 -20.89 10.03
CA ILE A 104 7.42 -21.32 11.36
C ILE A 104 7.92 -20.13 12.19
N ALA A 105 8.62 -19.18 11.57
CA ALA A 105 9.15 -18.02 12.27
C ALA A 105 8.07 -17.02 12.73
N MET A 106 6.91 -17.00 12.07
CA MET A 106 5.77 -16.13 12.43
C MET A 106 4.82 -16.74 13.47
N ALA A 107 4.92 -18.05 13.73
CA ALA A 107 4.07 -18.77 14.66
C ALA A 107 4.52 -18.56 16.11
#